data_AF-A0A6V8LBE4-F1
#
_entry.id   AF-A0A6V8LBE4-F1
#
_cell.length_a   1.000
_cell.length_b   1.000
_cell.length_c   1.000
_cell.angle_alpha   90.00
_cell.angle_beta   90.00
_cell.angle_gamma   90.00
#
_symmetry.space_group_name_H-M   'P 1'
#
loop_
_entity.id
_entity.type
_entity.pdbx_description
1 polymer ?
#
loop_
_entity_poly.entity_id
_entity_poly.type
_entity_poly.pdbx_seq_one_letter_code
_entity_poly.pdbx_strand_id
1 'polypeptide(L)'
;MSARRTLTYYGAWMASLGVGAFVAPGLHLYFWAAVGVSSVAAILWGVHRHLPMRRHPWWFLAIGIAIFTAGDLVFNASGGESTPFLSNVLYLSVFP
;
A
#
# COMPACT_ATOMS: atom_id res chain seq x y z
N MET A 1 -10.10 -6.23 -21.19
CA MET A 1 -9.42 -7.40 -20.59
C MET A 1 -10.39 -8.14 -19.68
N SER A 2 -10.33 -9.47 -19.64
CA SER A 2 -11.12 -10.26 -18.68
C SER A 2 -10.64 -10.01 -17.25
N ALA A 3 -11.57 -9.91 -16.30
CA ALA A 3 -11.28 -9.68 -14.88
C ALA A 3 -10.29 -10.71 -14.32
N ARG A 4 -10.37 -11.97 -14.78
CA ARG A 4 -9.40 -13.02 -14.39
C ARG A 4 -7.96 -12.66 -14.80
N ARG A 5 -7.76 -12.17 -16.02
CA ARG A 5 -6.41 -11.80 -16.50
C ARG A 5 -5.85 -10.63 -15.69
N THR A 6 -6.67 -9.62 -15.42
CA THR A 6 -6.27 -8.49 -14.58
C THR A 6 -5.86 -8.95 -13.18
N LEU A 7 -6.64 -9.84 -12.56
CA LEU A 7 -6.32 -10.40 -11.25
C LEU A 7 -5.02 -11.20 -11.27
N THR A 8 -4.81 -12.04 -12.29
CA THR A 8 -3.58 -12.82 -12.42
C THR A 8 -2.35 -11.92 -12.56
N TYR A 9 -2.41 -10.88 -13.41
CA TYR A 9 -1.28 -9.97 -13.58
C TYR A 9 -0.99 -9.17 -12.31
N TYR A 10 -2.03 -8.66 -11.66
CA TYR A 10 -1.88 -7.94 -10.40
C TYR A 10 -1.31 -8.84 -9.30
N GLY A 11 -1.81 -10.07 -9.18
CA GLY A 11 -1.33 -11.05 -8.21
C GLY A 11 0.14 -11.44 -8.46
N ALA A 12 0.51 -11.71 -9.71
CA ALA A 12 1.89 -12.01 -10.10
C ALA A 12 2.84 -10.84 -9.80
N TRP A 13 2.40 -9.60 -10.09
CA TRP A 13 3.14 -8.39 -9.76
C TRP A 13 3.36 -8.28 -8.25
N MET A 14 2.31 -8.40 -7.44
CA MET A 14 2.42 -8.33 -5.98
C MET A 14 3.30 -9.43 -5.40
N ALA A 15 3.20 -10.66 -5.92
CA ALA A 15 4.07 -11.75 -5.51
C ALA A 15 5.54 -11.44 -5.83
N SER A 16 5.83 -10.89 -7.00
CA SER A 16 7.19 -10.52 -7.39
C SER A 16 7.79 -9.42 -6.51
N LEU A 17 6.99 -8.40 -6.17
CA LEU A 17 7.40 -7.35 -5.24
C LEU A 17 7.67 -7.92 -3.83
N GLY A 18 6.78 -8.80 -3.36
CA GLY A 18 6.93 -9.47 -2.07
C GLY A 18 8.22 -10.30 -2.01
N VAL A 19 8.50 -11.13 -3.03
CA VAL A 19 9.75 -11.88 -3.12
C VAL A 19 10.96 -10.95 -3.12
N GLY A 20 10.91 -9.85 -3.88
CA GLY A 20 11.96 -8.84 -3.92
C GLY A 20 12.27 -8.24 -2.54
N ALA A 21 11.25 -7.98 -1.73
CA ALA A 21 11.41 -7.43 -0.39
C ALA A 21 12.20 -8.36 0.57
N PHE A 22 12.14 -9.68 0.36
CA PHE A 22 12.85 -10.66 1.18
C PHE A 22 14.23 -11.02 0.63
N VAL A 23 14.39 -11.06 -0.69
CA VAL A 23 15.66 -11.49 -1.33
C VAL A 23 16.67 -10.34 -1.43
N ALA A 24 16.21 -9.08 -1.41
CA ALA A 24 17.07 -7.89 -1.47
C ALA A 24 16.84 -6.96 -0.25
N PRO A 25 17.41 -7.27 0.93
CA PRO A 25 17.18 -6.51 2.16
C PRO A 25 17.55 -5.03 2.05
N GLY A 26 18.59 -4.70 1.28
CA GLY A 26 19.02 -3.31 1.06
C GLY A 26 18.02 -2.45 0.24
N LEU A 27 17.06 -3.08 -0.43
CA LEU A 27 16.00 -2.40 -1.20
C LEU A 27 14.61 -2.62 -0.61
N HIS A 28 14.52 -3.24 0.57
CA HIS A 28 13.27 -3.60 1.24
C HIS A 28 12.27 -2.44 1.30
N LEU A 29 12.76 -1.25 1.67
CA LEU A 29 11.97 -0.02 1.72
C LEU A 29 11.24 0.27 0.38
N TYR A 30 11.96 0.18 -0.73
CA TYR A 30 11.41 0.47 -2.05
C TYR A 30 10.40 -0.59 -2.48
N PHE A 31 10.63 -1.87 -2.15
CA PHE A 31 9.68 -2.94 -2.45
C PHE A 31 8.37 -2.78 -1.69
N TRP A 32 8.40 -2.49 -0.38
CA TRP A 32 7.17 -2.25 0.39
C TRP A 32 6.44 -0.98 -0.05
N ALA A 33 7.17 0.09 -0.33
CA ALA A 33 6.59 1.30 -0.90
C ALA A 33 5.88 1.01 -2.23
N ALA A 34 6.51 0.21 -3.10
CA ALA A 34 5.92 -0.20 -4.38
C ALA A 34 4.65 -1.05 -4.19
N VAL A 35 4.59 -1.93 -3.18
CA VAL A 35 3.37 -2.69 -2.84
C VAL A 35 2.26 -1.75 -2.39
N GLY A 36 2.56 -0.81 -1.49
CA GLY A 36 1.61 0.17 -1.00
C GLY A 36 1.02 1.03 -2.13
N VAL A 37 1.89 1.64 -2.95
CA VAL A 37 1.50 2.47 -4.09
C VAL A 37 0.71 1.66 -5.13
N SER A 38 1.14 0.44 -5.45
CA SER A 38 0.43 -0.44 -6.39
C SER A 38 -0.97 -0.79 -5.89
N SER A 39 -1.14 -0.98 -4.58
CA SER A 39 -2.44 -1.27 -3.95
C SER A 39 -3.38 -0.08 -4.05
N VAL A 40 -2.91 1.12 -3.70
CA VAL A 40 -3.69 2.37 -3.83
C VAL A 40 -4.12 2.59 -5.27
N ALA A 41 -3.18 2.48 -6.22
CA ALA A 41 -3.45 2.64 -7.64
C ALA A 41 -4.51 1.64 -8.15
N ALA A 42 -4.42 0.37 -7.73
CA ALA A 42 -5.39 -0.66 -8.10
C ALA A 42 -6.78 -0.37 -7.54
N ILE A 43 -6.89 0.11 -6.30
CA ILE A 43 -8.17 0.50 -5.70
C ILE A 43 -8.78 1.68 -6.45
N LEU A 44 -8.01 2.76 -6.66
CA LEU A 44 -8.48 3.95 -7.36
C LEU A 44 -8.92 3.64 -8.79
N TRP A 45 -8.11 2.85 -9.51
CA TRP A 45 -8.45 2.39 -10.85
C TRP A 45 -9.70 1.50 -10.84
N GLY A 46 -9.82 0.58 -9.87
CA GLY A 46 -10.98 -0.27 -9.70
C GLY A 46 -12.27 0.52 -9.47
N VAL A 47 -12.24 1.52 -8.59
CA VAL A 47 -13.36 2.44 -8.33
C VAL A 47 -13.73 3.24 -9.57
N HIS A 48 -12.73 3.80 -10.27
CA HIS A 48 -12.96 4.58 -11.48
C HIS A 48 -13.56 3.73 -12.62
N ARG A 49 -13.07 2.50 -12.80
CA ARG A 49 -13.47 1.62 -13.90
C ARG A 49 -14.81 0.93 -13.69
N HIS A 50 -15.13 0.54 -12.45
CA HIS A 50 -16.31 -0.25 -12.12
C HIS A 50 -17.42 0.57 -11.45
N LEU A 51 -17.16 1.84 -11.11
CA LEU A 51 -18.14 2.81 -10.60
C LEU A 51 -19.09 2.20 -9.53
N PRO A 52 -18.54 1.63 -8.44
CA PRO A 52 -19.36 0.95 -7.44
C PRO A 52 -20.37 1.91 -6.82
N MET A 53 -21.55 1.38 -6.47
CA MET A 53 -22.67 2.15 -5.93
C MET A 53 -22.33 2.86 -4.61
N ARG A 54 -21.40 2.31 -3.82
CA ARG A 54 -20.83 2.94 -2.62
C ARG A 54 -19.32 3.10 -2.78
N ARG A 55 -18.86 4.31 -3.10
CA ARG A 55 -17.43 4.61 -3.34
C ARG A 55 -16.66 4.92 -2.05
N HIS A 56 -17.33 5.45 -1.04
CA HIS A 56 -16.70 5.92 0.20
C HIS A 56 -15.83 4.85 0.90
N PRO A 57 -16.26 3.58 1.08
CA PRO A 57 -15.43 2.57 1.73
C PRO A 57 -14.11 2.32 1.00
N TRP A 58 -14.13 2.36 -0.33
CA TRP A 58 -12.94 2.18 -1.16
C TRP A 58 -11.97 3.36 -1.07
N TRP A 59 -12.50 4.57 -0.94
CA TRP A 59 -11.66 5.74 -0.70
C TRP A 59 -11.03 5.72 0.67
N PHE A 60 -11.78 5.36 1.72
CA PHE A 60 -11.20 5.19 3.06
C PHE A 60 -10.10 4.12 3.08
N LEU A 61 -10.32 2.99 2.40
CA LEU A 61 -9.30 1.96 2.26
C LEU A 61 -8.05 2.47 1.52
N ALA A 62 -8.22 3.15 0.39
CA ALA A 62 -7.11 3.71 -0.38
C ALA A 62 -6.32 4.75 0.43
N ILE A 63 -7.01 5.62 1.16
CA ILE A 63 -6.40 6.63 2.03
C ILE A 63 -5.64 5.96 3.17
N GLY A 64 -6.23 4.96 3.83
CA GLY A 64 -5.57 4.21 4.91
C GLY A 64 -4.27 3.55 4.44
N ILE A 65 -4.28 2.91 3.26
CA ILE A 65 -3.07 2.31 2.68
C ILE A 65 -2.04 3.38 2.30
N ALA A 66 -2.47 4.51 1.73
CA ALA A 66 -1.56 5.60 1.37
C ALA A 66 -0.86 6.19 2.61
N ILE A 67 -1.62 6.41 3.69
CA ILE A 67 -1.13 6.88 4.97
C ILE A 67 -0.14 5.87 5.58
N PHE A 68 -0.50 4.57 5.58
CA PHE A 68 0.38 3.51 6.06
C PHE A 68 1.71 3.48 5.29
N THR A 69 1.64 3.53 3.95
CA THR A 69 2.81 3.52 3.08
C THR A 69 3.70 4.74 3.29
N ALA A 70 3.10 5.93 3.47
CA ALA A 70 3.83 7.15 3.78
C ALA A 70 4.51 7.08 5.16
N GLY A 71 3.81 6.54 6.17
CA GLY A 71 4.36 6.33 7.51
C GLY A 71 5.56 5.38 7.50
N ASP A 72 5.46 4.26 6.78
CA ASP A 72 6.53 3.28 6.63
C ASP A 72 7.76 3.90 5.93
N LEU A 73 7.55 4.68 4.86
CA LEU A 73 8.63 5.42 4.19
C LEU A 73 9.34 6.40 5.13
N VAL A 74 8.58 7.19 5.89
CA VAL A 74 9.13 8.18 6.83
C VAL A 74 9.91 7.49 7.96
N PHE A 75 9.37 6.41 8.52
CA PHE A 75 9.99 5.66 9.60
C PHE A 75 11.32 5.01 9.19
N ASN A 76 11.35 4.36 8.02
CA ASN A 76 12.56 3.72 7.55
C ASN A 76 13.61 4.74 7.05
N ALA A 77 13.18 5.84 6.44
CA ALA A 77 14.09 6.91 6.02
C ALA A 77 14.76 7.62 7.21
N SER A 78 14.11 7.66 8.39
CA SER A 78 14.69 8.20 9.61
C SER A 78 15.61 7.21 10.35
N GLY A 79 15.94 6.07 9.76
CA GLY A 79 16.82 5.06 10.37
C GLY A 79 16.17 4.25 11.49
N GLY A 80 14.83 4.23 11.58
CA GLY A 80 14.10 3.50 12.62
C GLY A 80 14.14 4.16 14.01
N GLU A 81 14.91 5.24 14.18
CA GLU A 81 14.90 6.05 15.39
C GLU A 81 13.86 7.19 15.27
N SER A 82 12.74 7.00 15.98
CA SER A 82 11.91 8.07 16.54
C SER A 82 11.37 9.14 15.56
N THR A 83 10.18 8.90 15.01
CA THR A 83 9.18 9.98 14.82
C THR A 83 8.06 9.81 15.86
N PRO A 84 8.25 10.34 17.10
CA PRO A 84 7.45 9.91 18.25
C PRO A 84 5.96 10.33 18.20
N PHE A 85 5.59 11.34 17.40
CA PHE A 85 4.21 11.83 17.35
C PHE A 85 3.44 11.29 16.13
N LEU A 86 3.97 11.44 14.92
CA LEU A 86 3.22 11.12 13.69
C LEU A 86 3.04 9.61 13.50
N SER A 87 4.06 8.79 13.79
CA SER A 87 3.98 7.33 13.70
C SER A 87 2.95 6.77 14.69
N ASN A 88 2.98 7.22 15.94
CA ASN A 88 2.03 6.79 16.96
C ASN A 88 0.59 7.23 16.67
N VAL A 89 0.38 8.46 16.19
CA VAL A 89 -0.96 8.94 15.79
C VAL A 89 -1.51 8.10 14.64
N LEU A 90 -0.71 7.81 13.63
CA LEU A 90 -1.14 7.00 12.48
C LEU A 90 -1.39 5.53 12.86
N TYR A 91 -0.52 4.94 13.70
CA TYR A 91 -0.64 3.55 14.13
C TYR A 91 -1.84 3.32 15.05
N LEU A 92 -2.09 4.21 16.01
CA LEU A 92 -3.24 4.12 16.92
C LEU A 92 -4.58 4.45 16.26
N SER A 93 -4.60 5.25 15.19
CA SER A 93 -5.84 5.55 14.46
C SER A 93 -6.45 4.34 13.73
N VAL A 94 -5.68 3.26 13.57
CA VAL A 94 -6.11 2.02 12.90
C VAL A 94 -6.83 1.06 13.86
N PHE A 95 -6.61 1.20 15.17
CA PHE A 95 -7.21 0.36 16.19
C PHE A 95 -8.28 1.17 16.96
N PRO A 96 -9.55 0.74 16.99
CA PRO A 96 -10.58 1.36 17.82
C PRO A 96 -10.37 1.10 19.32
#